data_AF-H9W7K5-F1
#
_entry.id   AF-H9W7K5-F1
#
_cell.length_a   1.000
_cell.length_b   1.000
_cell.length_c   1.000
_cell.angle_alpha   90.00
_cell.angle_beta   90.00
_cell.angle_gamma   90.00
#
_symmetry.space_group_name_H-M   'P 1'
#
loop_
_entity.id
_entity.type
_entity.pdbx_description
1 polymer ?
#
loop_
_entity_poly.entity_id
_entity_poly.type
_entity_poly.pdbx_seq_one_letter_code
_entity_poly.pdbx_strand_id
1 'polypeptide(L)' 'VYKVTIDSPQGLDVKVSPSQLAFSGTSDKITYSVMFTASGNASKGYAFGSITWADGTHNVRTPFAVNIS' A
#
# COMPACT_ATOMS: atom_id res chain seq x y z
N VAL A 1 -6.09 -14.06 7.60
CA VAL A 1 -4.87 -13.58 6.89
C VAL A 1 -5.26 -12.34 6.12
N TYR A 2 -4.58 -11.23 6.35
CA TYR A 2 -4.82 -10.00 5.61
C TYR A 2 -4.10 -10.06 4.27
N LYS A 3 -4.81 -9.70 3.19
CA LYS A 3 -4.25 -9.56 1.84
C LYS A 3 -4.24 -8.09 1.45
N VAL A 4 -3.18 -7.67 0.76
CA VAL A 4 -3.04 -6.29 0.30
C VAL A 4 -3.86 -6.04 -0.96
N THR A 5 -4.52 -4.88 -1.02
CA THR A 5 -5.05 -4.25 -2.24
C THR A 5 -4.47 -2.84 -2.33
N ILE A 6 -4.04 -2.44 -3.53
CA ILE A 6 -3.38 -1.17 -3.76
C ILE A 6 -4.22 -0.37 -4.74
N ASP A 7 -4.59 0.84 -4.33
CA ASP A 7 -5.17 1.87 -5.19
C ASP A 7 -4.07 2.87 -5.51
N SER A 8 -3.60 2.88 -6.76
CA SER A 8 -2.49 3.70 -7.21
C SER A 8 -2.88 4.52 -8.43
N PRO A 9 -2.51 5.81 -8.50
CA PRO A 9 -2.76 6.63 -9.67
C PRO A 9 -1.89 6.21 -10.85
N GLN A 10 -2.31 6.60 -12.05
CA GLN A 10 -1.56 6.34 -13.28
C GLN A 10 -0.14 6.91 -13.18
N GLY A 11 0.85 6.10 -13.55
CA GLY A 11 2.26 6.50 -13.57
C GLY A 11 2.99 6.36 -12.23
N LEU A 12 2.32 5.87 -11.18
CA LEU A 12 2.96 5.52 -9.92
C LEU A 12 2.85 4.01 -9.68
N ASP A 13 3.98 3.29 -9.75
CA ASP A 13 4.06 1.90 -9.33
C ASP A 13 4.22 1.85 -7.81
N VAL A 14 3.37 1.07 -7.14
CA VAL A 14 3.36 0.92 -5.69
C VAL A 14 3.42 -0.56 -5.36
N LYS A 15 4.49 -0.96 -4.67
CA LYS A 15 4.75 -2.34 -4.29
C LYS A 15 4.79 -2.48 -2.79
N VAL A 16 4.17 -3.54 -2.28
CA VAL A 16 4.14 -3.87 -0.85
C VAL A 16 4.76 -5.25 -0.65
N SER A 17 5.61 -5.38 0.36
CA SER A 17 6.22 -6.66 0.75
C SER A 17 6.24 -6.83 2.28
N PRO A 18 5.77 -7.98 2.81
CA PRO A 18 5.10 -9.08 2.11
C PRO A 18 3.71 -8.68 1.60
N SER A 19 3.09 -9.44 0.69
CA SER A 19 1.73 -9.17 0.17
C SER A 19 0.60 -9.73 1.05
N GLN A 20 0.96 -10.47 2.10
CA GLN A 20 0.03 -11.05 3.07
C GLN A 20 0.59 -10.91 4.48
N LEU A 21 -0.30 -10.65 5.44
CA LEU A 21 0.03 -10.56 6.87
C LEU A 21 -0.81 -11.60 7.62
N ALA A 22 -0.13 -12.57 8.23
CA ALA A 22 -0.74 -13.63 9.02
C ALA A 22 -0.43 -13.42 10.50
N PHE A 23 -1.38 -12.88 11.25
CA PHE A 23 -1.29 -12.74 12.71
C PHE A 23 -1.64 -14.07 13.36
N SER A 24 -0.81 -14.53 14.30
CA SER A 24 -0.96 -15.80 15.03
C SER A 24 -1.50 -15.61 16.45
N GLY A 25 -1.45 -14.40 16.99
CA GLY A 25 -1.99 -14.01 18.29
C GLY A 25 -2.45 -12.56 18.34
N THR A 26 -3.07 -12.18 19.45
CA THR A 26 -3.68 -10.85 19.67
C THR A 26 -2.67 -9.71 19.91
N SER A 27 -1.41 -10.04 20.23
CA SER A 27 -0.34 -9.07 20.49
C SER A 27 0.73 -9.02 19.40
N ASP A 28 0.51 -9.73 18.29
CA ASP A 28 1.48 -9.81 17.20
C ASP A 28 1.60 -8.47 16.47
N LYS A 29 2.84 -8.10 16.16
CA LYS A 29 3.15 -6.97 15.27
C LYS A 29 3.89 -7.50 14.06
N ILE A 30 3.38 -7.16 12.86
CA ILE A 30 4.01 -7.53 11.60
C ILE A 30 4.37 -6.24 10.86
N THR A 31 5.62 -6.15 10.43
CA THR A 31 6.13 -5.04 9.64
C THR A 31 5.97 -5.35 8.15
N TYR A 32 5.57 -4.36 7.37
CA TYR A 32 5.61 -4.40 5.91
C TYR A 32 6.35 -3.17 5.37
N SER A 33 6.87 -3.30 4.16
CA SER A 33 7.52 -2.21 3.45
C SER A 33 6.71 -1.82 2.22
N VAL A 34 6.76 -0.54 1.88
CA VAL A 34 6.12 0.03 0.70
C VAL A 34 7.19 0.71 -0.13
N MET A 35 7.21 0.41 -1.43
CA MET A 35 8.08 1.06 -2.40
C MET A 35 7.21 1.81 -3.41
N PHE A 36 7.55 3.07 -3.64
CA PHE A 36 6.91 3.94 -4.62
C PHE A 36 7.90 4.20 -5.75
N THR A 37 7.46 4.05 -7.00
CA THR A 37 8.30 4.28 -8.18
C THR A 37 7.50 5.02 -9.23
N ALA A 38 7.87 6.27 -9.51
CA ALA A 38 7.27 7.05 -10.59
C ALA A 38 7.82 6.59 -11.94
N SER A 39 6.94 6.36 -12.91
CA SER A 39 7.33 6.10 -14.31
C SER A 39 7.48 7.41 -15.09
N GLY A 40 8.11 7.35 -16.26
CA GLY A 40 8.38 8.55 -17.08
C GLY A 40 7.14 9.30 -17.58
N ASN A 41 5.95 8.69 -17.50
CA ASN A 41 4.66 9.29 -17.83
C ASN A 41 3.87 9.75 -16.59
N ALA A 42 4.48 9.75 -15.40
CA ALA A 42 3.85 10.26 -14.19
C ALA A 42 3.66 11.78 -14.26
N SER A 43 2.49 12.26 -13.84
CA SER A 43 2.26 13.69 -13.64
C SER A 43 3.11 14.20 -12.49
N LYS A 44 3.73 15.37 -12.67
CA LYS A 44 4.43 16.08 -11.59
C LYS A 44 3.44 16.58 -10.53
N GLY A 45 3.92 16.72 -9.29
CA GLY A 45 3.13 17.13 -8.14
C GLY A 45 2.70 15.97 -7.27
N TYR A 46 1.64 16.17 -6.48
CA TYR A 46 1.18 15.15 -5.52
C TYR A 46 0.31 14.09 -6.19
N ALA A 47 0.74 12.84 -6.06
CA ALA A 47 -0.01 11.63 -6.37
C ALA A 47 -0.59 11.03 -5.08
N PHE A 48 -1.86 10.63 -5.12
CA PHE A 48 -2.59 10.11 -3.97
C PHE A 48 -3.12 8.71 -4.25
N GLY A 49 -3.20 7.89 -3.21
CA GLY A 49 -3.76 6.55 -3.30
C GLY A 49 -3.88 5.91 -1.93
N SER A 50 -4.00 4.58 -1.89
CA SER A 50 -4.07 3.85 -0.63
C SER A 50 -3.63 2.41 -0.71
N ILE A 51 -3.20 1.90 0.44
CA ILE A 51 -2.98 0.48 0.69
C ILE A 51 -4.09 0.02 1.63
N THR A 52 -4.81 -1.02 1.25
CA THR A 52 -5.86 -1.62 2.07
C THR A 52 -5.51 -3.07 2.37
N TRP A 53 -5.49 -3.41 3.65
CA TRP A 53 -5.37 -4.78 4.13
C TRP A 53 -6.75 -5.32 4.47
N ALA A 54 -7.15 -6.43 3.87
CA ALA A 54 -8.45 -7.06 4.10
C ALA A 54 -8.31 -8.55 4.44
N ASP A 55 -9.05 -9.03 5.45
CA ASP A 55 -9.10 -10.45 5.85
C ASP A 55 -10.48 -11.11 5.61
N GLY A 56 -11.44 -10.36 5.05
CA GLY A 56 -12.82 -10.76 4.83
C GLY A 56 -13.82 -10.11 5.79
N THR A 57 -13.36 -9.64 6.96
CA THR A 57 -14.19 -8.98 7.98
C THR A 57 -13.73 -7.55 8.23
N HIS A 58 -12.41 -7.35 8.33
CA HIS A 58 -11.78 -6.08 8.63
C HIS A 58 -11.15 -5.48 7.37
N ASN A 59 -11.24 -4.15 7.26
CA ASN A 59 -10.56 -3.38 6.22
C ASN A 59 -9.71 -2.30 6.87
N VAL A 60 -8.39 -2.45 6.80
CA VAL A 60 -7.42 -1.49 7.36
C VAL A 60 -6.81 -0.70 6.22
N ARG A 61 -7.20 0.58 6.08
CA ARG A 61 -6.79 1.46 4.98
C ARG A 61 -5.76 2.49 5.43
N THR A 62 -4.64 2.52 4.75
CA THR A 62 -3.57 3.51 4.91
C THR A 62 -3.50 4.40 3.66
N PRO A 63 -3.94 5.67 3.71
CA PRO A 63 -3.78 6.60 2.60
C PRO A 63 -2.32 7.04 2.47
N PHE A 64 -1.89 7.36 1.24
CA PHE A 64 -0.58 7.95 0.99
C PHE A 64 -0.69 9.18 0.08
N ALA A 65 0.31 10.06 0.20
CA ALA A 65 0.55 11.18 -0.70
C ALA A 65 2.05 11.20 -1.04
N VAL A 66 2.38 11.12 -2.33
CA VAL A 66 3.76 11.12 -2.84
C VAL A 66 3.96 12.35 -3.72
N ASN A 67 4.97 13.16 -3.43
CA ASN A 67 5.33 14.28 -4.30
C ASN A 67 6.30 13.79 -5.39
N ILE A 68 5.88 13.86 -6.65
CA ILE A 68 6.65 13.49 -7.83
C ILE A 68 7.24 14.77 -8.44
N SER A 69 8.57 14.89 -8.41
CA SER A 69 9.33 16.05 -8.91
C SER A 69 9.89 15.86 -10.33
#